data_AF-A0AAN6GYJ8-F1
#
_entry.id   AF-A0AAN6GYJ8-F1
#
_cell.length_a   1.000
_cell.length_b   1.000
_cell.length_c   1.000
_cell.angle_alpha   90.00
_cell.angle_beta   90.00
_cell.angle_gamma   90.00
#
_symmetry.space_group_name_H-M   'P 1'
#
loop_
_entity.id
_entity.type
_entity.pdbx_description
1 polymer ?
#
loop_
_entity_poly.entity_id
_entity_poly.type
_entity_poly.pdbx_seq_one_letter_code
_entity_poly.pdbx_strand_id
1 'polypeptide(L)'
;MPTAVRSTTPSGEERMSAMDTAVPLPGTSSGATAAAPVTLPDTPLAREFPHIASLPRSTLESLAANKDPQYYSALIHTEPQIAALLQQRSDLLKKVRELASRNEEQLRPPLEQTREETQRWFLQATEAEQVQWKEEERRLAEAHRRFAPPALLAQLQQSTAKIYEQSEDLANALVEGRTLPPSLLAAGRSLSSTSAPGSASSLERDAEDLTNADQIQTFTKAFLALRTAYHRRAMIEERWRRDTVRVD
;
A
#
# COMPACT_ATOMS: atom_id res chain seq x y z
N MET A 1 -23.61 -18.90 -9.47
CA MET A 1 -24.43 -18.72 -10.68
C MET A 1 -24.93 -17.29 -10.72
N PRO A 2 -24.92 -16.60 -11.87
CA PRO A 2 -23.79 -16.14 -12.71
C PRO A 2 -23.54 -14.62 -12.43
N THR A 3 -22.56 -13.87 -12.95
CA THR A 3 -22.19 -13.67 -14.36
C THR A 3 -20.81 -13.04 -14.44
N ALA A 4 -19.98 -13.58 -15.33
CA ALA A 4 -18.68 -13.04 -15.71
C ALA A 4 -18.84 -11.78 -16.58
N VAL A 5 -17.87 -10.87 -16.50
CA VAL A 5 -17.51 -9.99 -17.62
C VAL A 5 -15.99 -10.04 -17.81
N ARG A 6 -15.65 -10.53 -19.00
CA ARG A 6 -14.33 -10.67 -19.63
C ARG A 6 -13.95 -9.38 -20.36
N SER A 7 -12.70 -9.37 -20.84
CA SER A 7 -12.12 -8.58 -21.94
C SER A 7 -11.63 -7.17 -21.56
N THR A 8 -10.46 -6.68 -21.98
CA THR A 8 -9.64 -7.06 -23.15
C THR A 8 -8.21 -6.54 -23.00
N THR A 9 -7.24 -7.38 -23.38
CA THR A 9 -5.85 -7.04 -23.71
C THR A 9 -5.75 -6.20 -24.99
N PRO A 10 -4.63 -5.48 -25.17
CA PRO A 10 -3.85 -5.60 -26.40
C PRO A 10 -2.40 -5.98 -26.02
N SER A 11 -1.87 -7.17 -26.32
CA SER A 11 -1.52 -7.72 -27.64
C SER A 11 -0.85 -6.69 -28.56
N GLY A 12 0.39 -6.35 -28.19
CA GLY A 12 1.39 -5.84 -29.12
C GLY A 12 2.37 -6.97 -29.41
N GLU A 13 2.04 -7.77 -30.42
CA GLU A 13 2.98 -8.67 -31.08
C GLU A 13 3.95 -7.84 -31.92
N GLU A 14 5.20 -7.73 -31.49
CA GLU A 14 6.33 -7.56 -32.42
C GLU A 14 7.43 -8.55 -32.02
N ARG A 15 7.22 -9.79 -32.47
CA ARG A 15 8.31 -10.72 -32.77
C ARG A 15 9.08 -10.14 -33.95
N MET A 16 10.20 -9.49 -33.69
CA MET A 16 11.19 -9.19 -34.73
C MET A 16 12.55 -9.74 -34.32
N SER A 17 12.87 -10.84 -35.00
CA SER A 17 14.19 -11.24 -35.47
C SER A 17 15.31 -11.37 -34.45
N ALA A 18 15.45 -12.62 -33.98
CA ALA A 18 16.76 -13.21 -33.77
C ALA A 18 17.62 -12.93 -35.02
N MET A 19 18.59 -12.04 -34.87
CA MET A 19 19.57 -11.75 -35.91
C MET A 19 20.62 -12.86 -35.85
N ASP A 20 20.30 -13.91 -36.59
CA ASP A 20 21.20 -14.94 -37.06
C ASP A 20 22.24 -14.27 -37.97
N THR A 21 23.38 -13.85 -37.42
CA THR A 21 24.53 -13.42 -38.24
C THR A 21 25.25 -14.64 -38.76
N ALA A 22 24.66 -15.21 -39.81
CA ALA A 22 25.30 -16.12 -40.71
C ALA A 22 26.55 -15.48 -41.31
N VAL A 23 27.64 -16.24 -41.24
CA VAL A 23 28.94 -16.02 -41.87
C VAL A 23 28.78 -15.85 -43.38
N PRO A 24 29.29 -14.76 -44.00
CA PRO A 24 29.55 -14.75 -45.43
C PRO A 24 31.01 -15.12 -45.68
N LEU A 25 31.22 -16.31 -46.24
CA LEU A 25 32.43 -16.68 -46.97
C LEU A 25 32.55 -15.78 -48.21
N PRO A 26 33.70 -15.12 -48.46
CA PRO A 26 34.08 -14.76 -49.82
C PRO A 26 34.83 -15.94 -50.45
N GLY A 27 34.19 -16.51 -51.47
CA GLY A 27 34.76 -17.50 -52.35
C GLY A 27 36.04 -16.99 -53.03
N THR A 28 36.90 -17.97 -53.25
CA THR A 28 38.09 -17.97 -54.09
C THR A 28 37.87 -17.30 -55.45
N SER A 29 38.71 -16.32 -55.79
CA SER A 29 39.10 -16.08 -57.18
C SER A 29 40.62 -15.97 -57.28
N SER A 30 41.14 -16.98 -57.97
CA SER A 30 42.50 -17.18 -58.43
C SER A 30 43.14 -15.92 -59.05
N GLY A 31 44.42 -15.71 -58.73
CA GLY A 31 45.30 -14.72 -59.33
C GLY A 31 46.74 -15.11 -59.03
N ALA A 32 47.20 -16.19 -59.65
CA ALA A 32 48.58 -16.66 -59.57
C ALA A 32 49.54 -15.69 -60.26
N THR A 33 50.62 -15.31 -59.57
CA THR A 33 51.94 -15.07 -60.20
C THR A 33 53.06 -15.30 -59.19
N ALA A 34 53.57 -16.53 -59.24
CA ALA A 34 54.93 -17.03 -58.99
C ALA A 34 55.94 -16.20 -58.18
N ALA A 35 56.29 -16.73 -56.99
CA ALA A 35 57.69 -16.99 -56.62
C ALA A 35 57.75 -18.18 -55.64
N ALA A 36 58.54 -19.20 -56.00
CA ALA A 36 58.86 -20.48 -55.36
C ALA A 36 58.31 -20.81 -53.92
N PRO A 37 57.62 -21.95 -53.75
CA PRO A 37 57.12 -22.41 -52.45
C PRO A 37 58.16 -23.25 -51.70
N VAL A 38 58.49 -22.87 -50.46
CA VAL A 38 59.05 -23.81 -49.50
C VAL A 38 57.87 -24.51 -48.83
N THR A 39 57.65 -25.78 -49.14
CA THR A 39 56.57 -26.60 -48.57
C THR A 39 56.79 -26.75 -47.06
N LEU A 40 55.98 -26.04 -46.27
CA LEU A 40 55.90 -26.23 -44.82
C LEU A 40 55.26 -27.61 -44.53
N PRO A 41 55.79 -28.41 -43.60
CA PRO A 41 55.20 -29.69 -43.22
C PRO A 41 53.86 -29.48 -42.50
N ASP A 42 52.90 -30.35 -42.82
CA ASP A 42 51.53 -30.39 -42.29
C ASP A 42 51.56 -30.84 -40.81
N THR A 43 52.02 -29.95 -39.94
CA THR A 43 52.17 -30.19 -38.50
C THR A 43 50.95 -29.68 -37.74
N PRO A 44 50.56 -30.30 -36.61
CA PRO A 44 49.44 -29.81 -35.80
C PRO A 44 49.64 -28.35 -35.37
N LEU A 45 50.89 -27.95 -35.15
CA LEU A 45 51.28 -26.57 -34.84
C LEU A 45 50.97 -25.59 -36.00
N ALA A 46 51.14 -26.01 -37.26
CA ALA A 46 50.80 -25.20 -38.42
C ALA A 46 49.29 -25.07 -38.66
N ARG A 47 48.49 -26.02 -38.16
CA ARG A 47 47.01 -25.97 -38.21
C ARG A 47 46.43 -25.09 -37.10
N GLU A 48 46.98 -25.18 -35.89
CA GLU A 48 46.50 -24.41 -34.74
C GLU A 48 47.08 -22.98 -34.71
N PHE A 49 48.32 -22.82 -35.18
CA PHE A 49 49.05 -21.55 -35.17
C PHE A 49 49.75 -21.31 -36.51
N PRO A 50 48.99 -21.05 -37.60
CA PRO A 50 49.56 -20.87 -38.94
C PRO A 50 50.58 -19.72 -39.01
N HIS A 51 50.46 -18.75 -38.12
CA HIS A 51 51.34 -17.58 -38.02
C HIS A 51 52.72 -17.92 -37.43
N ILE A 52 52.75 -18.74 -36.37
CA ILE A 52 54.01 -19.20 -35.76
C ILE A 52 54.75 -20.15 -36.70
N ALA A 53 54.01 -20.94 -37.48
CA ALA A 53 54.59 -21.82 -38.51
C ALA A 53 55.17 -21.05 -39.70
N SER A 54 54.74 -19.81 -39.94
CA SER A 54 55.28 -18.95 -41.01
C SER A 54 56.59 -18.24 -40.63
N LEU A 55 56.99 -18.28 -39.36
CA LEU A 55 58.25 -17.67 -38.91
C LEU A 55 59.49 -18.48 -39.36
N PRO A 56 60.62 -17.80 -39.64
CA PRO A 56 61.85 -18.49 -39.98
C PRO A 56 62.33 -19.38 -38.84
N ARG A 57 62.82 -20.57 -39.20
CA ARG A 57 63.29 -21.59 -38.24
C ARG A 57 64.35 -21.07 -37.27
N SER A 58 65.24 -20.18 -37.73
CA SER A 58 66.25 -19.53 -36.87
C SER A 58 65.63 -18.66 -35.77
N THR A 59 64.50 -18.01 -36.05
CA THR A 59 63.75 -17.21 -35.09
C THR A 59 62.96 -18.07 -34.10
N LEU A 60 62.45 -19.22 -34.54
CA LEU A 60 61.84 -20.22 -33.65
C LEU A 60 62.88 -20.90 -32.73
N GLU A 61 64.08 -21.16 -33.25
CA GLU A 61 65.20 -21.70 -32.47
C GLU A 61 65.74 -20.67 -31.46
N SER A 62 65.82 -19.38 -31.82
CA SER A 62 66.17 -18.32 -30.87
C SER A 62 65.09 -18.12 -29.80
N LEU A 63 63.81 -18.25 -30.15
CA LEU A 63 62.68 -18.26 -29.21
C LEU A 63 62.75 -19.45 -28.24
N ALA A 64 63.04 -20.65 -28.77
CA ALA A 64 63.11 -21.87 -27.98
C ALA A 64 64.32 -21.86 -27.03
N ALA A 65 65.44 -21.25 -27.45
CA ALA A 65 66.65 -21.10 -26.65
C ALA A 65 66.53 -20.00 -25.60
N ASN A 66 65.95 -18.83 -25.95
CA ASN A 66 65.75 -17.71 -25.05
C ASN A 66 64.31 -17.70 -24.51
N LYS A 67 64.13 -18.18 -23.28
CA LYS A 67 62.85 -18.12 -22.55
C LYS A 67 62.55 -16.75 -21.93
N ASP A 68 63.30 -15.72 -22.32
CA ASP A 68 63.23 -14.41 -21.68
C ASP A 68 61.94 -13.68 -22.11
N PRO A 69 61.05 -13.32 -21.17
CA PRO A 69 59.73 -12.75 -21.48
C PRO A 69 59.79 -11.41 -22.24
N GLN A 70 60.90 -10.69 -22.12
CA GLN A 70 61.14 -9.42 -22.83
C GLN A 70 61.44 -9.62 -24.31
N TYR A 71 62.04 -10.77 -24.69
CA TYR A 71 62.25 -11.10 -26.10
C TYR A 71 60.93 -11.48 -26.76
N TYR A 72 60.08 -12.24 -26.05
CA TYR A 72 58.71 -12.55 -26.51
C TYR A 72 57.87 -11.30 -26.70
N SER A 73 57.88 -10.35 -25.75
CA SER A 73 57.11 -9.11 -25.89
C SER A 73 57.59 -8.28 -27.08
N ALA A 74 58.90 -8.15 -27.28
CA ALA A 74 59.45 -7.47 -28.45
C ALA A 74 59.00 -8.14 -29.76
N LEU A 75 59.06 -9.48 -29.82
CA LEU A 75 58.72 -10.24 -31.02
C LEU A 75 57.21 -10.17 -31.36
N ILE A 76 56.37 -10.25 -30.32
CA ILE A 76 54.91 -10.02 -30.37
C ILE A 76 54.57 -8.63 -30.91
N HIS A 77 55.36 -7.61 -30.56
CA HIS A 77 55.16 -6.24 -31.06
C HIS A 77 55.74 -6.00 -32.45
N THR A 78 56.70 -6.81 -32.90
CA THR A 78 57.26 -6.73 -34.26
C THR A 78 56.39 -7.42 -35.32
N GLU A 79 55.58 -8.40 -34.93
CA GLU A 79 54.69 -9.10 -35.86
C GLU A 79 53.43 -8.25 -36.15
N PRO A 80 53.21 -7.82 -37.41
CA PRO A 80 52.19 -6.82 -37.73
C PRO A 80 50.76 -7.30 -37.44
N GLN A 81 50.51 -8.61 -37.59
CA GLN A 81 49.19 -9.19 -37.35
C GLN A 81 48.87 -9.27 -35.85
N ILE A 82 49.83 -9.68 -35.01
CA ILE A 82 49.64 -9.70 -33.55
C ILE A 82 49.55 -8.28 -32.99
N ALA A 83 50.35 -7.34 -33.53
CA ALA A 83 50.24 -5.93 -33.20
C ALA A 83 48.84 -5.36 -33.52
N ALA A 84 48.26 -5.70 -34.68
CA ALA A 84 46.90 -5.31 -35.04
C ALA A 84 45.84 -5.88 -34.08
N LEU A 85 45.96 -7.16 -33.69
CA LEU A 85 45.07 -7.79 -32.70
C LEU A 85 45.21 -7.17 -31.31
N LEU A 86 46.42 -6.83 -30.88
CA LEU A 86 46.66 -6.14 -29.61
C LEU A 86 46.10 -4.71 -29.63
N GLN A 87 46.22 -4.00 -30.75
CA GLN A 87 45.61 -2.69 -30.93
C GLN A 87 44.08 -2.81 -30.84
N GLN A 88 43.48 -3.76 -31.56
CA GLN A 88 42.05 -4.03 -31.50
C GLN A 88 41.59 -4.37 -30.07
N ARG A 89 42.33 -5.21 -29.35
CA ARG A 89 42.08 -5.51 -27.93
C ARG A 89 42.13 -4.24 -27.09
N SER A 90 43.13 -3.39 -27.27
CA SER A 90 43.27 -2.15 -26.51
C SER A 90 42.10 -1.20 -26.76
N ASP A 91 41.62 -1.12 -28.00
CA ASP A 91 40.50 -0.28 -28.40
C ASP A 91 39.17 -0.81 -27.87
N LEU A 92 38.97 -2.13 -27.85
CA LEU A 92 37.83 -2.75 -27.17
C LEU A 92 37.86 -2.47 -25.67
N LEU A 93 39.02 -2.56 -25.02
CA LEU A 93 39.13 -2.23 -23.60
C LEU A 93 38.83 -0.75 -23.32
N LYS A 94 39.24 0.17 -24.19
CA LYS A 94 38.87 1.60 -24.08
C LYS A 94 37.35 1.76 -24.19
N LYS A 95 36.72 1.16 -25.20
CA LYS A 95 35.27 1.18 -25.38
C LYS A 95 34.51 0.62 -24.18
N VAL A 96 34.97 -0.50 -23.61
CA VAL A 96 34.34 -1.08 -22.41
C VAL A 96 34.47 -0.13 -21.22
N ARG A 97 35.63 0.51 -21.02
CA ARG A 97 35.79 1.51 -19.95
C ARG A 97 34.91 2.73 -20.15
N GLU A 98 34.80 3.23 -21.37
CA GLU A 98 33.92 4.36 -21.71
C GLU A 98 32.43 4.01 -21.50
N LEU A 99 32.02 2.79 -21.85
CA LEU A 99 30.65 2.34 -21.57
C LEU A 99 30.41 2.16 -20.07
N ALA A 100 31.41 1.65 -19.32
CA ALA A 100 31.33 1.54 -17.87
C ALA A 100 31.22 2.93 -17.21
N SER A 101 32.06 3.89 -17.59
CA SER A 101 32.00 5.26 -17.05
C SER A 101 30.69 5.94 -17.41
N ARG A 102 30.21 5.77 -18.65
CA ARG A 102 28.90 6.31 -19.06
C ARG A 102 27.76 5.73 -18.23
N ASN A 103 27.77 4.42 -17.98
CA ASN A 103 26.75 3.78 -17.16
C ASN A 103 26.78 4.31 -15.73
N GLU A 104 27.97 4.42 -15.13
CA GLU A 104 28.15 4.91 -13.76
C GLU A 104 27.77 6.38 -13.60
N GLU A 105 28.20 7.24 -14.52
CA GLU A 105 28.01 8.69 -14.41
C GLU A 105 26.61 9.14 -14.86
N GLN A 106 26.05 8.54 -15.92
CA GLN A 106 24.84 9.05 -16.55
C GLN A 106 23.59 8.24 -16.20
N LEU A 107 23.70 6.91 -16.11
CA LEU A 107 22.52 6.04 -16.01
C LEU A 107 22.21 5.61 -14.58
N ARG A 108 23.22 5.33 -13.76
CA ARG A 108 23.01 4.98 -12.34
C ARG A 108 22.29 6.06 -11.54
N PRO A 109 22.66 7.36 -11.59
CA PRO A 109 22.02 8.36 -10.74
C PRO A 109 20.51 8.51 -10.94
N PRO A 110 19.96 8.64 -12.17
CA PRO A 110 18.51 8.76 -12.34
C PRO A 110 17.77 7.47 -11.97
N LEU A 111 18.37 6.29 -12.18
CA LEU A 111 17.77 5.01 -11.78
C LEU A 111 17.75 4.85 -10.25
N GLU A 112 18.82 5.27 -9.57
CA GLU A 112 18.91 5.28 -8.11
C GLU A 112 17.93 6.30 -7.52
N GLN A 113 17.81 7.49 -8.11
CA GLN A 113 16.78 8.48 -7.73
C GLN A 113 15.36 7.90 -7.87
N THR A 114 15.04 7.31 -9.02
CA THR A 114 13.72 6.70 -9.24
C THR A 114 13.46 5.55 -8.27
N ARG A 115 14.49 4.75 -7.96
CA ARG A 115 14.40 3.68 -6.96
C ARG A 115 14.13 4.26 -5.56
N GLU A 116 14.83 5.31 -5.17
CA GLU A 116 14.61 5.95 -3.87
C GLU A 116 13.23 6.57 -3.78
N GLU A 117 12.76 7.24 -4.83
CA GLU A 117 11.42 7.82 -4.88
C GLU A 117 10.35 6.73 -4.74
N THR A 118 10.43 5.68 -5.54
CA THR A 118 9.48 4.55 -5.47
C THR A 118 9.54 3.85 -4.11
N GLN A 119 10.72 3.70 -3.52
CA GLN A 119 10.87 3.15 -2.17
C GLN A 119 10.22 4.07 -1.12
N ARG A 120 10.40 5.39 -1.21
CA ARG A 120 9.78 6.35 -0.28
C ARG A 120 8.25 6.30 -0.38
N TRP A 121 7.70 6.30 -1.59
CA TRP A 121 6.25 6.19 -1.81
C TRP A 121 5.70 4.85 -1.31
N PHE A 122 6.43 3.75 -1.52
CA PHE A 122 6.06 2.44 -1.01
C PHE A 122 6.05 2.43 0.52
N LEU A 123 7.10 2.92 1.17
CA LEU A 123 7.16 2.99 2.62
C LEU A 123 6.03 3.85 3.19
N GLN A 124 5.77 5.01 2.61
CA GLN A 124 4.67 5.88 3.01
C GLN A 124 3.31 5.19 2.84
N ALA A 125 3.09 4.48 1.74
CA ALA A 125 1.86 3.73 1.52
C ALA A 125 1.70 2.60 2.55
N THR A 126 2.77 1.87 2.84
CA THR A 126 2.73 0.81 3.87
C THR A 126 2.49 1.36 5.27
N GLU A 127 3.04 2.53 5.60
CA GLU A 127 2.77 3.20 6.87
C GLU A 127 1.31 3.65 6.99
N ALA A 128 0.77 4.26 5.92
CA ALA A 128 -0.62 4.67 5.86
C ALA A 128 -1.57 3.47 6.01
N GLU A 129 -1.28 2.35 5.35
CA GLU A 129 -2.05 1.12 5.48
C GLU A 129 -1.94 0.50 6.89
N GLN A 130 -0.74 0.47 7.48
CA GLN A 130 -0.57 -0.22 8.75
C GLN A 130 -1.05 0.59 9.96
N VAL A 131 -0.90 1.91 9.92
CA VAL A 131 -1.23 2.79 11.06
C VAL A 131 -2.56 3.46 10.82
N GLN A 132 -2.66 4.27 9.76
CA GLN A 132 -3.82 5.14 9.55
C GLN A 132 -5.07 4.32 9.23
N TRP A 133 -4.96 3.35 8.31
CA TRP A 133 -6.11 2.52 7.94
C TRP A 133 -6.62 1.67 9.11
N LYS A 134 -5.73 1.10 9.94
CA LYS A 134 -6.16 0.34 11.13
C LYS A 134 -6.83 1.21 12.18
N GLU A 135 -6.36 2.44 12.38
CA GLU A 135 -7.02 3.40 13.25
C GLU A 135 -8.41 3.78 12.74
N GLU A 136 -8.54 4.02 11.44
CA GLU A 136 -9.83 4.33 10.82
C GLU A 136 -10.78 3.13 10.83
N GLU A 137 -10.30 1.91 10.58
CA GLU A 137 -11.08 0.68 10.75
C GLU A 137 -11.58 0.52 12.18
N ARG A 138 -10.75 0.85 13.18
CA ARG A 138 -11.17 0.84 14.58
C ARG A 138 -12.24 1.90 14.83
N ARG A 139 -12.07 3.12 14.33
CA ARG A 139 -13.08 4.20 14.47
C ARG A 139 -14.39 3.81 13.80
N LEU A 140 -14.34 3.22 12.61
CA LEU A 140 -15.49 2.70 11.88
C LEU A 140 -16.15 1.55 12.64
N ALA A 141 -15.39 0.61 13.19
CA ALA A 141 -15.91 -0.48 14.02
C ALA A 141 -16.58 0.04 15.29
N GLU A 142 -16.00 1.05 15.94
CA GLU A 142 -16.62 1.71 17.10
C GLU A 142 -17.90 2.47 16.72
N ALA A 143 -17.90 3.15 15.57
CA ALA A 143 -19.07 3.82 15.04
C ALA A 143 -20.17 2.81 14.68
N HIS A 144 -19.85 1.74 13.97
CA HIS A 144 -20.78 0.64 13.67
C HIS A 144 -21.31 0.00 14.96
N ARG A 145 -20.47 -0.22 15.98
CA ARG A 145 -20.94 -0.76 17.26
C ARG A 145 -21.99 0.14 17.93
N ARG A 146 -21.86 1.47 17.80
CA ARG A 146 -22.77 2.45 18.43
C ARG A 146 -24.00 2.75 17.57
N PHE A 147 -23.83 2.85 16.27
CA PHE A 147 -24.81 3.37 15.32
C PHE A 147 -25.35 2.33 14.35
N ALA A 148 -24.97 1.05 14.49
CA ALA A 148 -25.64 -0.01 13.76
C ALA A 148 -27.14 -0.01 14.10
N PRO A 149 -28.03 -0.18 13.11
CA PRO A 149 -29.48 -0.25 13.34
C PRO A 149 -29.89 -1.15 14.52
N PRO A 150 -29.35 -2.38 14.68
CA PRO A 150 -29.69 -3.21 15.84
C PRO A 150 -29.19 -2.65 17.18
N ALA A 151 -28.04 -1.96 17.21
CA ALA A 151 -27.52 -1.34 18.42
C ALA A 151 -28.38 -0.15 18.87
N LEU A 152 -28.82 0.67 17.92
CA LEU A 152 -29.73 1.78 18.19
C LEU A 152 -31.12 1.30 18.64
N LEU A 153 -31.63 0.23 18.04
CA LEU A 153 -32.88 -0.42 18.47
C LEU A 153 -32.74 -0.94 19.91
N ALA A 154 -31.66 -1.65 20.23
CA ALA A 154 -31.39 -2.14 21.59
C ALA A 154 -31.27 -0.98 22.60
N GLN A 155 -30.64 0.14 22.21
CA GLN A 155 -30.58 1.33 23.05
C GLN A 155 -31.97 1.95 23.26
N LEU A 156 -32.81 1.99 22.22
CA LEU A 156 -34.19 2.45 22.32
C LEU A 156 -34.99 1.59 23.30
N GLN A 157 -34.89 0.26 23.19
CA GLN A 157 -35.51 -0.71 24.11
C GLN A 157 -35.08 -0.48 25.55
N GLN A 158 -33.77 -0.40 25.79
CA GLN A 158 -33.24 -0.16 27.12
C GLN A 158 -33.74 1.16 27.70
N SER A 159 -33.79 2.22 26.88
CA SER A 159 -34.30 3.51 27.32
C SER A 159 -35.80 3.48 27.64
N THR A 160 -36.57 2.69 26.90
CA THR A 160 -38.03 2.52 27.09
C THR A 160 -38.31 1.72 28.36
N ALA A 161 -37.55 0.65 28.61
CA ALA A 161 -37.60 -0.10 29.85
C ALA A 161 -37.23 0.77 31.07
N LYS A 162 -36.19 1.61 30.96
CA LYS A 162 -35.83 2.56 32.03
C LYS A 162 -36.93 3.56 32.36
N ILE A 163 -37.62 4.10 31.35
CA ILE A 163 -38.75 5.02 31.59
C ILE A 163 -39.92 4.28 32.25
N TYR A 164 -40.17 3.03 31.86
CA TYR A 164 -41.18 2.19 32.49
C TYR A 164 -40.85 1.95 33.97
N GLU A 165 -39.63 1.48 34.28
CA GLU A 165 -39.15 1.26 35.63
C GLU A 165 -39.22 2.55 36.47
N GLN A 166 -38.79 3.69 35.93
CA GLN A 166 -38.92 4.99 36.59
C GLN A 166 -40.38 5.37 36.89
N SER A 167 -41.33 5.01 36.04
CA SER A 167 -42.75 5.27 36.29
C SER A 167 -43.32 4.35 37.37
N GLU A 168 -42.87 3.10 37.43
CA GLU A 168 -43.26 2.15 38.49
C GLU A 168 -42.62 2.52 39.83
N ASP A 169 -41.35 2.91 39.85
CA ASP A 169 -40.65 3.41 41.04
C ASP A 169 -41.35 4.65 41.62
N LEU A 170 -41.83 5.54 40.75
CA LEU A 170 -42.60 6.72 41.14
C LEU A 170 -43.93 6.30 41.78
N ALA A 171 -44.65 5.36 41.15
CA ALA A 171 -45.90 4.82 41.70
C ALA A 171 -45.68 4.13 43.07
N ASN A 172 -44.64 3.31 43.19
CA ASN A 172 -44.26 2.63 44.43
C ASN A 172 -43.89 3.64 45.52
N ALA A 173 -43.12 4.68 45.20
CA ALA A 173 -42.76 5.73 46.16
C ALA A 173 -44.01 6.45 46.71
N LEU A 174 -45.02 6.70 45.87
CA LEU A 174 -46.28 7.29 46.33
C LEU A 174 -47.09 6.31 47.23
N VAL A 175 -47.13 5.02 46.89
CA VAL A 175 -47.81 4.00 47.70
C VAL A 175 -47.13 3.81 49.06
N GLU A 176 -45.80 3.84 49.09
CA GLU A 176 -44.97 3.72 50.30
C GLU A 176 -44.95 5.01 51.14
N GLY A 177 -45.54 6.11 50.65
CA GLY A 177 -45.49 7.42 51.32
C GLY A 177 -44.07 8.01 51.40
N ARG A 178 -43.16 7.54 50.54
CA ARG A 178 -41.77 7.99 50.48
C ARG A 178 -41.68 9.32 49.74
N THR A 179 -40.76 10.18 50.18
CA THR A 179 -40.51 11.46 49.50
C THR A 179 -40.09 11.22 48.05
N LEU A 180 -40.73 11.93 47.12
CA LEU A 180 -40.47 11.77 45.70
C LEU A 180 -39.01 12.14 45.37
N PRO A 181 -38.34 11.40 44.47
CA PRO A 181 -36.97 11.70 44.11
C PRO A 181 -36.84 13.11 43.49
N PRO A 182 -35.82 13.89 43.89
CA PRO A 182 -35.69 15.32 43.54
C PRO A 182 -35.52 15.54 42.03
N SER A 183 -34.97 14.57 41.31
CA SER A 183 -34.83 14.60 39.85
C SER A 183 -36.18 14.63 39.11
N LEU A 184 -37.22 14.02 39.68
CA LEU A 184 -38.56 13.96 39.08
C LEU A 184 -39.44 15.16 39.48
N LEU A 185 -39.22 15.71 40.67
CA LEU A 185 -39.82 16.99 41.07
C LEU A 185 -39.36 18.14 40.15
N ALA A 186 -38.09 18.12 39.73
CA ALA A 186 -37.56 19.06 38.73
C ALA A 186 -38.22 18.88 37.35
N ALA A 187 -38.42 17.64 36.91
CA ALA A 187 -39.10 17.33 35.66
C ALA A 187 -40.58 17.76 35.68
N GLY A 188 -41.31 17.46 36.76
CA GLY A 188 -42.70 17.89 36.95
C GLY A 188 -42.86 19.41 37.02
N ARG A 189 -41.91 20.12 37.68
CA ARG A 189 -41.89 21.60 37.73
C ARG A 189 -41.60 22.23 36.37
N SER A 190 -40.72 21.66 35.56
CA SER A 190 -40.40 22.17 34.22
C SER A 190 -41.58 22.15 33.25
N LEU A 191 -42.57 21.27 33.45
CA LEU A 191 -43.81 21.29 32.69
C LEU A 191 -44.82 22.33 33.23
N SER A 192 -44.76 22.65 34.53
CA SER A 192 -45.64 23.65 35.17
C SER A 192 -45.23 25.10 34.93
N SER A 193 -43.98 25.36 34.53
CA SER A 193 -43.45 26.72 34.29
C SER A 193 -43.84 27.34 32.95
N THR A 194 -44.93 26.89 32.32
CA THR A 194 -45.51 27.53 31.12
C THR A 194 -46.52 28.64 31.43
N SER A 195 -46.73 28.95 32.70
CA SER A 195 -47.49 30.13 33.14
C SER A 195 -46.64 31.06 34.01
N ALA A 196 -46.36 32.25 33.47
CA ALA A 196 -45.77 33.45 34.09
C ALA A 196 -44.22 33.53 34.22
N PRO A 197 -43.57 34.53 33.59
CA PRO A 197 -42.19 34.90 33.87
C PRO A 197 -42.18 35.85 35.08
N GLY A 198 -41.74 35.36 36.23
CA GLY A 198 -41.58 36.23 37.39
C GLY A 198 -41.30 35.45 38.66
N SER A 199 -40.02 35.45 39.04
CA SER A 199 -39.47 35.32 40.39
C SER A 199 -38.46 34.18 40.51
N ALA A 200 -37.24 34.47 40.05
CA ALA A 200 -36.04 33.68 40.29
C ALA A 200 -35.36 34.19 41.57
N SER A 201 -35.97 33.95 42.74
CA SER A 201 -35.31 34.14 44.04
C SER A 201 -36.12 33.51 45.17
N SER A 202 -36.05 32.18 45.30
CA SER A 202 -36.31 31.44 46.55
C SER A 202 -35.96 29.98 46.30
N LEU A 203 -34.66 29.70 46.25
CA LEU A 203 -34.12 28.35 46.24
C LEU A 203 -33.56 28.12 47.65
N GLU A 204 -34.00 27.03 48.29
CA GLU A 204 -33.48 26.44 49.53
C GLU A 204 -34.30 26.57 50.84
N ARG A 205 -35.52 27.12 50.87
CA ARG A 205 -36.26 27.20 52.16
C ARG A 205 -37.70 26.66 52.23
N ASP A 206 -38.22 26.03 51.17
CA ASP A 206 -39.61 25.52 51.14
C ASP A 206 -39.70 24.01 50.80
N ALA A 207 -38.68 23.22 51.12
CA ALA A 207 -38.68 21.78 50.82
C ALA A 207 -39.50 20.93 51.80
N GLU A 208 -39.95 21.48 52.93
CA GLU A 208 -40.54 20.67 54.01
C GLU A 208 -42.06 20.75 54.16
N ASP A 209 -42.76 21.68 53.49
CA ASP A 209 -44.22 21.82 53.60
C ASP A 209 -44.92 21.93 52.24
N LEU A 210 -44.64 20.98 51.33
CA LEU A 210 -45.58 20.72 50.24
C LEU A 210 -46.78 20.00 50.84
N THR A 211 -47.96 20.63 50.81
CA THR A 211 -49.19 19.97 51.24
C THR A 211 -49.35 18.65 50.48
N ASN A 212 -49.90 17.61 51.11
CA ASN A 212 -50.10 16.31 50.45
C ASN A 212 -50.81 16.45 49.09
N ALA A 213 -51.67 17.46 48.92
CA ALA A 213 -52.32 17.79 47.66
C ALA A 213 -51.32 18.24 46.56
N ASP A 214 -50.33 19.07 46.90
CA ASP A 214 -49.31 19.53 45.95
C ASP A 214 -48.34 18.42 45.55
N GLN A 215 -48.05 17.51 46.47
CA GLN A 215 -47.24 16.31 46.20
C GLN A 215 -47.97 15.37 45.21
N ILE A 216 -49.27 15.14 45.42
CA ILE A 216 -50.11 14.34 44.52
C ILE A 216 -50.25 15.00 43.13
N GLN A 217 -50.38 16.33 43.07
CA GLN A 217 -50.43 17.03 41.78
C GLN A 217 -49.09 16.98 41.04
N THR A 218 -47.97 17.05 41.76
CA THR A 218 -46.64 16.94 41.15
C THR A 218 -46.36 15.52 40.67
N PHE A 219 -46.77 14.51 41.46
CA PHE A 219 -46.77 13.10 41.09
C PHE A 219 -47.55 12.87 39.79
N THR A 220 -48.81 13.30 39.73
CA THR A 220 -49.69 13.02 38.58
C THR A 220 -49.14 13.61 37.28
N LYS A 221 -48.58 14.82 37.34
CA LYS A 221 -47.91 15.46 36.20
C LYS A 221 -46.66 14.70 35.78
N ALA A 222 -45.79 14.34 36.72
CA ALA A 222 -44.56 13.61 36.42
C ALA A 222 -44.83 12.20 35.88
N PHE A 223 -45.78 11.48 36.48
CA PHE A 223 -46.21 10.16 36.05
C PHE A 223 -46.82 10.18 34.65
N LEU A 224 -47.71 11.15 34.37
CA LEU A 224 -48.29 11.32 33.03
C LEU A 224 -47.21 11.67 31.99
N ALA A 225 -46.24 12.51 32.34
CA ALA A 225 -45.13 12.84 31.46
C ALA A 225 -44.25 11.62 31.13
N LEU A 226 -43.92 10.79 32.12
CA LEU A 226 -43.16 9.55 31.90
C LEU A 226 -43.97 8.55 31.06
N ARG A 227 -45.26 8.38 31.33
CA ARG A 227 -46.10 7.42 30.61
C ARG A 227 -46.35 7.83 29.16
N THR A 228 -46.55 9.13 28.90
CA THR A 228 -46.65 9.66 27.54
C THR A 228 -45.33 9.50 26.77
N ALA A 229 -44.19 9.73 27.43
CA ALA A 229 -42.87 9.48 26.83
C ALA A 229 -42.63 7.99 26.54
N TYR A 230 -43.03 7.10 27.45
CA TYR A 230 -42.97 5.64 27.27
C TYR A 230 -43.78 5.21 26.05
N HIS A 231 -45.07 5.56 25.98
CA HIS A 231 -45.92 5.16 24.85
C HIS A 231 -45.42 5.73 23.52
N ARG A 232 -44.91 6.97 23.51
CA ARG A 232 -44.28 7.55 22.32
C ARG A 232 -43.09 6.71 21.84
N ARG A 233 -42.20 6.30 22.75
CA ARG A 233 -41.01 5.49 22.40
C ARG A 233 -41.37 4.05 22.03
N ALA A 234 -42.33 3.43 22.72
CA ALA A 234 -42.83 2.10 22.39
C ALA A 234 -43.44 2.04 20.97
N MET A 235 -44.21 3.07 20.58
CA MET A 235 -44.73 3.20 19.22
C MET A 235 -43.61 3.34 18.17
N ILE A 236 -42.55 4.09 18.48
CA ILE A 236 -41.38 4.22 17.61
C ILE A 236 -40.65 2.87 17.49
N GLU A 237 -40.47 2.15 18.59
CA GLU A 237 -39.84 0.83 18.60
C GLU A 237 -40.62 -0.17 17.74
N GLU A 238 -41.94 -0.23 17.88
CA GLU A 238 -42.78 -1.10 17.07
C GLU A 238 -42.72 -0.75 15.58
N ARG A 239 -42.71 0.54 15.24
CA ARG A 239 -42.57 1.00 13.85
C ARG A 239 -41.22 0.60 13.26
N TRP A 240 -40.16 0.69 14.07
CA TRP A 240 -38.81 0.29 13.67
C TRP A 240 -38.70 -1.22 13.45
N ARG A 241 -39.28 -2.03 14.35
CA ARG A 241 -39.33 -3.50 14.18
C ARG A 241 -40.12 -3.94 12.94
N ARG A 242 -41.12 -3.17 12.53
CA ARG A 242 -41.93 -3.43 11.32
C ARG A 242 -41.29 -2.88 10.04
N ASP A 243 -40.09 -2.31 10.11
CA ASP A 243 -39.36 -1.69 8.97
C ASP A 243 -40.15 -0.57 8.26
N THR A 244 -41.15 -0.01 8.95
CA THR A 244 -42.00 1.08 8.43
C THR A 244 -41.37 2.46 8.60
N VAL A 245 -40.21 2.54 9.26
CA VAL A 245 -39.45 3.78 9.44
C VAL A 245 -38.51 3.93 8.26
N ARG A 246 -38.94 4.64 7.22
CA ARG A 246 -38.02 5.23 6.26
C ARG A 246 -37.31 6.39 6.93
N VAL A 247 -35.98 6.29 7.02
CA VAL A 247 -35.14 7.43 7.33
C VAL A 247 -34.93 8.16 6.01
N ASP A 248 -35.82 9.10 5.69
CA ASP A 248 -35.65 10.06 4.59
C ASP A 248 -34.78 11.23 5.07
#